data_AF-A0A4R4X1Z8-F1
#
_entry.id   AF-A0A4R4X1Z8-F1
#
_cell.length_a   1.000
_cell.length_b   1.000
_cell.length_c   1.000
_cell.angle_alpha   90.00
_cell.angle_beta   90.00
_cell.angle_gamma   90.00
#
_symmetry.space_group_name_H-M   'P 1'
#
loop_
_entity.id
_entity.type
_entity.pdbx_description
1 polymer ?
#
loop_
_entity_poly.entity_id
_entity_poly.type
_entity_poly.pdbx_seq_one_letter_code
_entity_poly.pdbx_strand_id
1 'polypeptide(L)'
;MSYDLYFARRAPGQSWEEALEESRSPDLAAWERVVGRVREILGEVRIIEYPPNWEMDHEGTGISVNHWEGGWEMSAPYWTRGEGARRTVDVLYEVARAVERESGLECYDPQVGLPLAEITDTARAVEAFDTVADRFGARTEAT
;
A
#
# COMPACT_ATOMS: atom_id res chain seq x y z
N MET A 1 -9.27 -9.12 6.76
CA MET A 1 -8.00 -8.58 7.24
C MET A 1 -7.12 -8.34 6.03
N SER A 2 -6.44 -7.22 5.99
CA SER A 2 -5.54 -6.77 4.93
C SER A 2 -4.20 -6.36 5.53
N TYR A 3 -3.17 -6.37 4.69
CA TYR A 3 -1.90 -5.72 4.93
C TYR A 3 -2.07 -4.26 4.50
N ASP A 4 -1.93 -3.32 5.43
CA ASP A 4 -2.24 -1.91 5.21
C ASP A 4 -0.98 -1.06 5.33
N LEU A 5 -0.80 -0.14 4.37
CA LEU A 5 0.24 0.87 4.32
C LEU A 5 -0.39 2.25 4.32
N TYR A 6 0.20 3.19 5.04
CA TYR A 6 -0.34 4.54 5.18
C TYR A 6 0.66 5.57 4.71
N PHE A 7 0.16 6.66 4.12
CA PHE A 7 1.01 7.71 3.56
C PHE A 7 0.70 9.05 4.23
N ALA A 8 1.74 9.66 4.79
CA ALA A 8 1.66 10.98 5.40
C ALA A 8 2.96 11.75 5.15
N ARG A 9 2.94 13.05 5.47
CA ARG A 9 4.15 13.88 5.51
C ARG A 9 4.42 14.10 6.97
N ARG A 10 5.62 13.74 7.42
CA ARG A 10 5.97 13.79 8.83
C ARG A 10 6.95 14.93 9.05
N ALA A 11 6.61 15.85 9.95
CA ALA A 11 7.54 16.88 10.37
C ALA A 11 8.68 16.27 11.23
N PRO A 12 9.88 16.86 11.26
CA PRO A 12 10.94 16.40 12.14
C PRO A 12 10.50 16.32 13.60
N GLY A 13 10.59 15.14 14.20
CA GLY A 13 10.19 14.89 15.59
C GLY A 13 8.71 14.55 15.81
N GLN A 14 7.88 14.60 14.76
CA GLN A 14 6.48 14.18 14.82
C GLN A 14 6.36 12.66 14.83
N SER A 15 5.43 12.13 15.61
CA SER A 15 5.09 10.70 15.60
C SER A 15 4.28 10.33 14.36
N TRP A 16 4.21 9.03 14.04
CA TRP A 16 3.38 8.56 12.93
C TRP A 16 1.89 8.72 13.19
N GLU A 17 1.44 8.50 14.43
CA GLU A 17 0.05 8.68 14.82
C GLU A 17 -0.40 10.13 14.58
N GLU A 18 0.38 11.11 15.06
CA GLU A 18 0.10 12.53 14.82
C GLU A 18 0.12 12.88 13.32
N ALA A 19 1.06 12.33 12.55
CA ALA A 19 1.17 12.63 11.12
C ALA A 19 -0.01 12.06 10.31
N LEU A 20 -0.59 10.93 10.73
CA LEU A 20 -1.73 10.28 10.08
C LEU A 20 -3.07 10.93 10.42
N GLU A 21 -3.17 11.61 11.56
CA GLU A 21 -4.37 12.37 11.95
C GLU A 21 -4.49 13.73 11.22
N GLU A 22 -3.43 14.20 10.57
CA GLU A 22 -3.46 15.48 9.86
C GLU A 22 -4.33 15.43 8.60
N SER A 23 -5.47 16.12 8.62
CA SER A 23 -6.32 16.31 7.45
C SER A 23 -5.61 17.11 6.34
N ARG A 24 -5.80 16.71 5.08
CA ARG A 24 -5.20 17.34 3.91
C ARG A 24 -6.18 17.41 2.77
N SER A 25 -6.06 18.49 2.01
CA SER A 25 -6.80 18.62 0.76
C SER A 25 -6.32 17.55 -0.24
N PRO A 26 -7.24 16.86 -0.92
CA PRO A 26 -6.91 15.91 -1.97
C PRO A 26 -6.01 16.53 -3.05
N ASP A 27 -4.96 15.84 -3.48
CA ASP A 27 -4.10 16.24 -4.60
C ASP A 27 -4.42 15.39 -5.83
N LEU A 28 -5.31 15.91 -6.67
CA LEU A 28 -5.74 15.25 -7.90
C LEU A 28 -4.62 15.09 -8.92
N ALA A 29 -3.69 16.04 -8.99
CA ALA A 29 -2.57 15.93 -9.92
C ALA A 29 -1.63 14.81 -9.47
N ALA A 30 -1.43 14.63 -8.16
CA ALA A 30 -0.71 13.48 -7.62
C ALA A 30 -1.45 12.17 -7.90
N TRP A 31 -2.78 12.13 -7.73
CA TRP A 31 -3.61 10.98 -8.09
C TRP A 31 -3.39 10.53 -9.53
N GLU A 32 -3.50 11.43 -10.49
CA GLU A 32 -3.31 11.10 -11.92
C GLU A 32 -1.91 10.54 -12.22
N ARG A 33 -0.86 11.12 -11.61
CA ARG A 33 0.52 10.62 -11.76
C ARG A 33 0.69 9.24 -11.14
N VAL A 34 0.13 9.00 -9.96
CA VAL A 34 0.16 7.68 -9.30
C VAL A 34 -0.54 6.65 -10.17
N VAL A 35 -1.76 6.93 -10.67
CA VAL A 35 -2.50 6.00 -11.53
C VAL A 35 -1.68 5.62 -12.77
N GLY A 36 -1.03 6.60 -13.41
CA GLY A 36 -0.13 6.35 -14.54
C GLY A 36 1.00 5.40 -14.17
N ARG A 37 1.69 5.67 -13.05
CA ARG A 37 2.84 4.86 -12.63
C ARG A 37 2.45 3.46 -12.16
N VAL A 38 1.31 3.31 -11.48
CA VAL A 38 0.82 1.99 -11.05
C VAL A 38 0.39 1.14 -12.24
N ARG A 39 -0.18 1.74 -13.28
CA ARG A 39 -0.46 1.02 -14.54
C ARG A 39 0.79 0.48 -15.22
N GLU A 40 1.91 1.19 -15.14
CA GLU A 40 3.19 0.69 -15.65
C GLU A 40 3.71 -0.53 -14.87
N ILE A 41 3.40 -0.63 -13.58
CA ILE A 41 3.85 -1.72 -12.69
C ILE A 41 2.92 -2.93 -12.79
N LEU A 42 1.61 -2.71 -12.68
CA LEU A 42 0.60 -3.76 -12.53
C LEU A 42 -0.17 -4.08 -13.81
N GLY A 43 -0.15 -3.19 -14.81
CA GLY A 43 -1.02 -3.27 -15.98
C GLY A 43 -2.36 -2.57 -15.76
N GLU A 44 -3.44 -3.11 -16.30
CA GLU A 44 -4.76 -2.48 -16.21
C GLU A 44 -5.27 -2.46 -14.77
N VAL A 45 -5.82 -1.33 -14.33
CA VAL A 45 -6.35 -1.13 -12.98
C VAL A 45 -7.77 -0.58 -13.07
N ARG A 46 -8.63 -1.00 -12.14
CA ARG A 46 -9.97 -0.45 -12.01
C ARG A 46 -9.92 0.82 -11.18
N ILE A 47 -10.53 1.89 -11.67
CA ILE A 47 -10.68 3.15 -10.92
C ILE A 47 -12.14 3.30 -10.51
N ILE A 48 -12.37 3.66 -9.25
CA ILE A 48 -13.68 4.00 -8.70
C ILE A 48 -13.59 5.45 -8.23
N GLU A 49 -14.45 6.31 -8.78
CA GLU A 49 -14.43 7.75 -8.51
C GLU A 49 -15.64 8.15 -7.67
N TYR A 50 -15.39 8.76 -6.50
CA TYR A 50 -16.41 9.31 -5.64
C TYR A 50 -15.87 10.58 -4.96
N PRO A 51 -15.76 11.70 -5.72
CA PRO A 51 -15.11 12.92 -5.27
C PRO A 51 -15.66 13.39 -3.90
N PRO A 52 -14.80 13.81 -2.96
CA PRO A 52 -13.38 14.11 -3.13
C PRO A 52 -12.45 12.89 -2.89
N ASN A 53 -12.92 11.66 -3.07
CA ASN A 53 -12.16 10.45 -2.83
C ASN A 53 -12.08 9.59 -4.10
N TRP A 54 -11.00 8.82 -4.21
CA TRP A 54 -10.74 7.93 -5.34
C TRP A 54 -10.11 6.63 -4.86
N GLU A 55 -10.47 5.54 -5.51
CA GLU A 55 -9.94 4.21 -5.25
C GLU A 55 -9.43 3.60 -6.55
N MET A 56 -8.33 2.87 -6.44
CA MET A 56 -7.70 2.14 -7.53
C MET A 56 -7.45 0.71 -7.08
N ASP A 57 -8.03 -0.25 -7.80
CA ASP A 57 -7.89 -1.67 -7.51
C ASP A 57 -7.20 -2.39 -8.66
N HIS A 58 -6.28 -3.30 -8.32
CA HIS A 58 -5.74 -4.26 -9.25
C HIS A 58 -6.25 -5.67 -8.93
N GLU A 59 -7.13 -6.20 -9.78
CA GLU A 59 -7.80 -7.50 -9.54
C GLU A 59 -6.82 -8.68 -9.42
N GLY A 60 -5.70 -8.64 -10.16
CA GLY A 60 -4.75 -9.75 -10.19
C GLY A 60 -3.96 -9.93 -8.88
N THR A 61 -3.61 -8.84 -8.21
CA THR A 61 -2.87 -8.87 -6.93
C THR A 61 -3.77 -8.59 -5.72
N GLY A 62 -4.96 -8.04 -5.94
CA GLY A 62 -5.82 -7.51 -4.88
C GLY A 62 -5.29 -6.23 -4.22
N ILE A 63 -4.23 -5.62 -4.75
CA ILE A 63 -3.71 -4.35 -4.23
C ILE A 63 -4.73 -3.25 -4.52
N SER A 64 -5.08 -2.50 -3.48
CA SER A 64 -5.93 -1.31 -3.56
C SER A 64 -5.15 -0.08 -3.10
N VAL A 65 -5.38 1.06 -3.75
CA VAL A 65 -4.84 2.38 -3.38
C VAL A 65 -6.02 3.33 -3.21
N ASN A 66 -6.16 3.86 -2.00
CA ASN A 66 -7.21 4.79 -1.63
C ASN A 66 -6.63 6.19 -1.43
N HIS A 67 -7.29 7.18 -2.00
CA HIS A 67 -7.03 8.59 -1.79
C HIS A 67 -8.29 9.22 -1.20
N TRP A 68 -8.15 9.81 -0.01
CA TRP A 68 -9.25 10.49 0.68
C TRP A 68 -8.84 11.86 1.21
N GLU A 69 -9.83 12.65 1.63
CA GLU A 69 -9.59 13.87 2.39
C GLU A 69 -8.88 13.53 3.72
N GLY A 70 -7.57 13.80 3.79
CA GLY A 70 -6.74 13.43 4.94
C GLY A 70 -5.58 12.49 4.67
N GLY A 71 -5.49 11.83 3.51
CA GLY A 71 -4.35 10.94 3.28
C GLY A 71 -4.54 9.94 2.16
N TRP A 72 -3.54 9.06 2.07
CA TRP A 72 -3.59 7.91 1.19
C TRP A 72 -3.34 6.66 2.02
N GLU A 73 -3.97 5.58 1.58
CA GLU A 73 -3.78 4.24 2.11
C GLU A 73 -3.57 3.28 0.95
N MET A 74 -2.80 2.24 1.18
CA MET A 74 -2.80 1.07 0.33
C MET A 74 -3.12 -0.15 1.16
N SER A 75 -3.81 -1.11 0.53
CA SER A 75 -4.06 -2.40 1.16
C SER A 75 -3.77 -3.55 0.20
N ALA A 76 -3.41 -4.70 0.75
CA ALA A 76 -3.33 -5.96 0.03
C ALA A 76 -3.93 -7.09 0.86
N PRO A 77 -4.62 -8.05 0.24
CA PRO A 77 -5.19 -9.17 0.97
C PRO A 77 -4.12 -10.21 1.31
N TYR A 78 -4.29 -10.89 2.45
CA TYR A 78 -3.44 -12.00 2.89
C TYR A 78 -3.72 -13.31 2.14
N TRP A 79 -3.69 -13.29 0.81
CA TRP A 79 -4.02 -14.44 -0.03
C TRP A 79 -2.86 -15.41 -0.26
N THR A 80 -1.64 -14.96 -0.05
CA THR A 80 -0.41 -15.66 -0.44
C THR A 80 0.45 -16.05 0.76
N ARG A 81 1.35 -17.02 0.55
CA ARG A 81 2.32 -17.50 1.56
C ARG A 81 3.68 -17.83 0.95
N GLY A 82 4.72 -17.89 1.76
CA GLY A 82 6.09 -18.21 1.36
C GLY A 82 6.57 -17.33 0.20
N GLU A 83 7.02 -17.96 -0.89
CA GLU A 83 7.46 -17.24 -2.09
C GLU A 83 6.35 -16.40 -2.75
N GLY A 84 5.08 -16.81 -2.63
CA GLY A 84 3.96 -15.99 -3.11
C GLY A 84 3.76 -14.73 -2.27
N ALA A 85 3.94 -14.83 -0.94
CA ALA A 85 3.91 -13.68 -0.04
C ALA A 85 5.08 -12.74 -0.30
N ARG A 86 6.29 -13.27 -0.51
CA ARG A 86 7.46 -12.47 -0.91
C ARG A 86 7.19 -11.68 -2.19
N ARG A 87 6.70 -12.33 -3.26
CA ARG A 87 6.34 -11.63 -4.50
C ARG A 87 5.27 -10.56 -4.29
N THR A 88 4.28 -10.83 -3.44
CA THR A 88 3.21 -9.87 -3.14
C THR A 88 3.76 -8.65 -2.39
N VAL A 89 4.61 -8.86 -1.39
CA VAL A 89 5.28 -7.79 -0.64
C VAL A 89 6.18 -6.96 -1.54
N ASP A 90 6.97 -7.61 -2.42
CA ASP A 90 7.87 -6.91 -3.34
C ASP A 90 7.09 -5.96 -4.27
N VAL A 91 5.99 -6.45 -4.86
CA VAL A 91 5.12 -5.65 -5.72
C VAL A 91 4.39 -4.57 -4.93
N LEU A 92 3.86 -4.90 -3.74
CA LEU A 92 3.20 -3.93 -2.86
C LEU A 92 4.12 -2.76 -2.52
N TYR A 93 5.38 -3.06 -2.18
CA TYR A 93 6.39 -2.04 -1.87
C TYR A 93 6.85 -1.27 -3.10
N GLU A 94 6.91 -1.90 -4.27
CA GLU A 94 7.19 -1.18 -5.51
C GLU A 94 6.10 -0.15 -5.84
N VAL A 95 4.83 -0.53 -5.68
CA VAL A 95 3.68 0.37 -5.82
C VAL A 95 3.73 1.47 -4.75
N ALA A 96 4.00 1.13 -3.49
CA ALA A 96 4.11 2.12 -2.41
C ALA A 96 5.21 3.16 -2.69
N ARG A 97 6.38 2.74 -3.21
CA ARG A 97 7.43 3.68 -3.63
C ARG A 97 7.01 4.58 -4.80
N ALA A 98 6.15 4.10 -5.68
CA ALA A 98 5.56 4.94 -6.72
C ALA A 98 4.62 6.00 -6.11
N VAL A 99 3.78 5.61 -5.14
CA VAL A 99 2.93 6.56 -4.40
C VAL A 99 3.79 7.62 -3.70
N GLU A 100 4.83 7.22 -2.94
CA GLU A 100 5.73 8.17 -2.27
C GLU A 100 6.33 9.19 -3.25
N ARG A 101 6.86 8.71 -4.38
CA ARG A 101 7.51 9.56 -5.38
C ARG A 101 6.56 10.58 -6.00
N GLU A 102 5.38 10.13 -6.42
CA GLU A 102 4.46 10.98 -7.19
C GLU A 102 3.61 11.90 -6.31
N SER A 103 3.35 11.52 -5.06
CA SER A 103 2.62 12.32 -4.06
C SER A 103 3.51 13.19 -3.18
N GLY A 104 4.79 12.84 -3.02
CA GLY A 104 5.69 13.50 -2.06
C GLY A 104 5.34 13.21 -0.60
N LEU A 105 4.65 12.09 -0.35
CA LEU A 105 4.37 11.55 0.98
C LEU A 105 5.41 10.47 1.35
N GLU A 106 5.51 10.20 2.64
CA GLU A 106 6.27 9.08 3.20
C GLU A 106 5.31 7.93 3.53
N CYS A 107 5.70 6.71 3.15
CA CYS A 107 4.97 5.49 3.44
C CYS A 107 5.38 4.93 4.81
N TYR A 108 4.41 4.62 5.65
CA TYR A 108 4.57 3.90 6.90
C TYR A 108 3.95 2.52 6.82
N ASP A 109 4.73 1.53 7.27
CA ASP A 109 4.28 0.16 7.43
C ASP A 109 4.04 -0.13 8.93
N PRO A 110 2.78 -0.22 9.39
CA PRO A 110 2.47 -0.55 10.79
C PRO A 110 2.79 -1.99 11.17
N GLN A 111 2.82 -2.92 10.21
CA GLN A 111 3.12 -4.33 10.49
C GLN A 111 4.61 -4.52 10.78
N VAL A 112 5.47 -3.73 10.14
CA VAL A 112 6.91 -3.68 10.42
C VAL A 112 7.25 -2.65 11.51
N GLY A 113 6.46 -1.59 11.61
CA GLY A 113 6.62 -0.46 12.53
C GLY A 113 7.62 0.59 12.04
N LEU A 114 7.90 0.65 10.73
CA LEU A 114 8.94 1.49 10.13
C LEU A 114 8.44 2.21 8.87
N PRO A 115 9.01 3.38 8.52
CA PRO A 115 8.82 3.93 7.20
C PRO A 115 9.49 3.08 6.13
N LEU A 116 8.92 3.08 4.92
CA LEU A 116 9.38 2.26 3.80
C LEU A 116 10.84 2.54 3.39
N ALA A 117 11.33 3.76 3.62
CA ALA A 117 12.72 4.15 3.39
C ALA A 117 13.72 3.46 4.35
N GLU A 118 13.27 3.05 5.54
CA GLU A 118 14.10 2.39 6.57
C GLU A 118 14.00 0.85 6.51
N ILE A 119 13.06 0.31 5.74
CA ILE A 119 12.89 -1.14 5.59
C ILE A 119 13.93 -1.67 4.59
N THR A 120 14.93 -2.39 5.11
CA THR A 120 16.00 -3.03 4.33
C THR A 120 15.80 -4.52 4.11
N ASP A 121 14.88 -5.14 4.86
CA ASP A 121 14.51 -6.56 4.77
C ASP A 121 13.00 -6.71 4.88
N THR A 122 12.41 -7.45 3.95
CA THR A 122 10.97 -7.71 3.85
C THR A 122 10.51 -8.93 4.67
N ALA A 123 11.40 -9.63 5.36
CA ALA A 123 11.08 -10.85 6.10
C ALA A 123 9.90 -10.69 7.08
N ARG A 124 9.84 -9.58 7.82
CA ARG A 124 8.74 -9.30 8.77
C ARG A 124 7.40 -9.06 8.08
N ALA A 125 7.41 -8.40 6.92
CA ALA A 125 6.22 -8.22 6.11
C ALA A 125 5.71 -9.55 5.58
N VAL A 126 6.61 -10.40 5.07
CA VAL A 126 6.29 -11.76 4.59
C VAL A 126 5.74 -12.64 5.71
N GLU A 127 6.33 -12.58 6.90
CA GLU A 127 5.86 -13.33 8.09
C GLU A 127 4.43 -12.93 8.49
N ALA A 128 4.06 -11.65 8.35
CA ALA A 128 2.69 -11.21 8.59
C ALA A 128 1.71 -11.87 7.61
N PHE A 129 2.09 -12.01 6.33
CA PHE A 129 1.30 -12.75 5.36
C PHE A 129 1.14 -14.23 5.70
N ASP A 130 2.25 -14.91 6.01
CA ASP A 130 2.24 -16.33 6.36
C ASP A 130 1.35 -16.61 7.58
N THR A 131 1.49 -15.78 8.62
CA THR A 131 0.73 -15.93 9.88
C THR A 131 -0.78 -15.82 9.67
N VAL A 132 -1.23 -14.89 8.82
CA VAL A 132 -2.66 -14.69 8.56
C VAL A 132 -3.20 -15.75 7.60
N ALA A 133 -2.44 -16.08 6.56
CA ALA A 133 -2.79 -17.13 5.61
C ALA A 133 -3.01 -18.50 6.30
N ASP A 134 -2.16 -18.84 7.27
CA ASP A 134 -2.25 -20.10 8.02
C ASP A 134 -3.49 -20.18 8.92
N ARG A 135 -4.00 -19.04 9.39
CA ARG A 135 -5.20 -19.00 10.25
C ARG A 135 -6.51 -19.03 9.46
N PHE A 136 -6.53 -18.58 8.21
CA PHE A 136 -7.77 -18.34 7.47
C PHE A 136 -7.86 -19.00 6.09
N GLY A 137 -6.83 -19.76 5.66
CA GLY A 137 -6.86 -20.59 4.45
C GLY A 137 -6.60 -19.78 3.17
N ALA A 138 -5.33 -19.69 2.77
CA ALA A 138 -4.91 -19.08 1.50
C ALA A 138 -5.51 -19.79 0.26
N ARG A 139 -5.70 -19.04 -0.83
CA ARG A 139 -5.89 -19.62 -2.17
C ARG A 139 -4.65 -20.43 -2.50
N THR A 140 -4.80 -21.74 -2.65
CA THR A 140 -3.70 -22.58 -3.11
C THR A 140 -3.53 -22.32 -4.61
N GLU A 141 -2.39 -21.79 -5.04
CA GLU A 141 -2.04 -21.78 -6.47
C GLU A 141 -1.94 -23.24 -6.93
N ALA A 142 -2.79 -23.62 -7.89
CA ALA A 142 -2.71 -24.92 -8.55
C ALA A 142 -1.42 -24.95 -9.39
N THR A 143 -0.61 -25.99 -9.17
CA THR A 143 0.66 -26.27 -9.83
C THR A 143 0.52 -26.45 -11.34
#